data_AF-H8GXN8-F1
#
_entry.id   AF-H8GXN8-F1
#
_cell.length_a   1.000
_cell.length_b   1.000
_cell.length_c   1.000
_cell.angle_alpha   90.00
_cell.angle_beta   90.00
_cell.angle_gamma   90.00
#
_symmetry.space_group_name_H-M   'P 1'
#
loop_
_entity.id
_entity.type
_entity.pdbx_description
1 polymer ?
#
loop_
_entity_poly.entity_id
_entity_poly.type
_entity_poly.pdbx_seq_one_letter_code
_entity_poly.pdbx_strand_id
1 'polypeptide(L)'
;MSSRQLQRDARALAEAWLQALRVWDVHQTTRVISSRTASGGGGNMRFLVGQYTNAAGSVAAGLSVRELNTPVGWVAESAVVRRCAADPLLSEVQEGRGLATLIHASGRGWAGQRAREYAAVLLALAHNLGDTKATEVLYLAFAEDRDTLSVELDQ
;
A
#
# COMPACT_ATOMS: atom_id res chain seq x y z
N MET A 1 5.69 -6.04 -24.48
CA MET A 1 4.30 -6.26 -23.99
C MET A 1 3.33 -5.53 -24.88
N SER A 2 2.10 -6.02 -25.06
CA SER A 2 1.05 -5.30 -25.80
C SER A 2 0.25 -4.40 -24.86
N SER A 3 -0.29 -3.28 -25.36
CA SER A 3 -1.12 -2.35 -24.57
C SER A 3 -2.31 -3.06 -23.89
N ARG A 4 -2.95 -4.01 -24.57
CA ARG A 4 -4.04 -4.83 -23.99
C ARG A 4 -3.57 -5.68 -22.81
N GLN A 5 -2.36 -6.20 -22.85
CA GLN A 5 -1.78 -6.98 -21.75
C GLN A 5 -1.50 -6.07 -20.56
N LEU A 6 -0.91 -4.90 -20.78
CA LEU A 6 -0.66 -3.90 -19.73
C LEU A 6 -1.95 -3.46 -19.04
N GLN A 7 -3.01 -3.18 -19.80
CA GLN A 7 -4.33 -2.81 -19.24
C GLN A 7 -4.98 -3.97 -18.47
N ARG A 8 -4.69 -5.22 -18.83
CA ARG A 8 -5.16 -6.40 -18.07
C ARG A 8 -4.39 -6.52 -16.76
N ASP A 9 -3.08 -6.34 -16.80
CA ASP A 9 -2.21 -6.42 -15.64
C ASP A 9 -2.51 -5.28 -14.65
N ALA A 10 -2.83 -4.08 -15.16
CA ALA A 10 -3.29 -2.93 -14.37
C ALA A 10 -4.52 -3.25 -13.55
N ARG A 11 -5.53 -3.83 -14.21
CA ARG A 11 -6.80 -4.21 -13.59
C ARG A 11 -6.58 -5.29 -12.54
N ALA A 12 -5.81 -6.31 -12.87
CA ALA A 12 -5.52 -7.40 -11.94
C ALA A 12 -4.77 -6.91 -10.69
N LEU A 13 -3.78 -6.03 -10.87
CA LEU A 13 -2.99 -5.50 -9.76
C LEU A 13 -3.80 -4.54 -8.89
N ALA A 14 -4.54 -3.61 -9.49
CA ALA A 14 -5.42 -2.70 -8.76
C ALA A 14 -6.50 -3.47 -7.98
N GLU A 15 -7.09 -4.51 -8.58
CA GLU A 15 -8.06 -5.38 -7.91
C GLU A 15 -7.42 -6.12 -6.72
N ALA A 16 -6.21 -6.67 -6.89
CA ALA A 16 -5.52 -7.36 -5.81
C ALA A 16 -5.25 -6.43 -4.61
N TRP A 17 -4.85 -5.18 -4.88
CA TRP A 17 -4.66 -4.17 -3.84
C TRP A 17 -5.99 -3.76 -3.19
N LEU A 18 -7.07 -3.59 -3.97
CA LEU A 18 -8.40 -3.35 -3.42
C LEU A 18 -8.81 -4.46 -2.44
N GLN A 19 -8.68 -5.72 -2.84
CA GLN A 19 -9.06 -6.85 -1.98
C GLN A 19 -8.17 -6.96 -0.73
N ALA A 20 -6.86 -6.71 -0.86
CA ALA A 20 -5.95 -6.71 0.29
C ALA A 20 -6.35 -5.68 1.35
N LEU A 21 -6.69 -4.45 0.93
CA LEU A 21 -7.15 -3.40 1.84
C LEU A 21 -8.55 -3.69 2.41
N ARG A 22 -9.43 -4.38 1.68
CA ARG A 22 -10.76 -4.74 2.21
C ARG A 22 -10.71 -5.86 3.23
N VAL A 23 -9.85 -6.86 3.02
CA VAL A 23 -9.68 -7.99 3.96
C VAL A 23 -8.94 -7.52 5.21
N TRP A 24 -7.95 -6.63 5.04
CA TRP A 24 -7.11 -6.08 6.11
C TRP A 24 -6.46 -7.18 6.98
N ASP A 25 -5.87 -8.18 6.31
CA ASP A 25 -5.23 -9.33 6.99
C ASP A 25 -3.91 -8.90 7.65
N VAL A 26 -3.94 -8.72 8.96
CA VAL A 26 -2.81 -8.24 9.76
C VAL A 26 -2.32 -9.33 10.71
N HIS A 27 -1.01 -9.53 10.74
CA HIS A 27 -0.37 -10.32 11.79
C HIS A 27 0.59 -9.45 12.61
N GLN A 28 0.86 -9.89 13.83
CA GLN A 28 1.84 -9.25 14.71
C GLN A 28 3.12 -10.07 14.71
N THR A 29 4.25 -9.41 14.44
CA THR A 29 5.58 -10.01 14.47
C THR A 29 6.50 -9.22 15.40
N THR A 30 7.58 -9.83 15.87
CA THR A 30 8.60 -9.16 16.67
C THR A 30 9.88 -9.06 15.85
N ARG A 31 10.25 -7.83 15.47
CA ARG A 31 11.53 -7.56 14.83
C ARG A 31 12.57 -7.19 15.89
N VAL A 32 13.67 -7.94 15.92
CA VAL A 32 14.79 -7.65 16.82
C VAL A 32 15.64 -6.54 16.22
N ILE A 33 15.67 -5.38 16.86
CA ILE A 33 16.61 -4.31 16.48
C ILE A 33 17.90 -4.55 17.27
N SER A 34 18.96 -4.95 16.58
CA SER A 34 20.29 -5.02 17.20
C SER A 34 20.72 -3.61 17.56
N SER A 35 21.07 -3.38 18.83
CA SER A 35 21.44 -2.08 19.41
C SER A 35 22.81 -1.56 18.93
N ARG A 36 23.03 -1.49 17.62
CA ARG A 36 24.14 -0.74 17.04
C ARG A 36 23.51 0.47 16.33
N THR A 37 23.73 1.65 16.90
CA THR A 37 23.28 2.99 16.44
C THR A 37 21.77 3.31 16.54
N ALA A 38 21.32 3.75 17.72
CA ALA A 38 20.15 4.63 17.86
C ALA A 38 20.45 5.72 18.89
N SER A 39 21.36 6.63 18.52
CA SER A 39 21.48 7.96 19.13
C SER A 39 20.78 8.91 18.16
N GLY A 40 19.57 9.38 18.49
CA GLY A 40 18.85 10.31 17.62
C GLY A 40 17.36 10.48 17.94
N GLY A 41 17.08 11.35 18.91
CA GLY A 41 15.94 12.26 19.02
C GLY A 41 14.56 11.93 18.44
N GLY A 42 13.56 11.95 19.34
CA GLY A 42 12.34 12.75 19.14
C GLY A 42 11.22 12.14 18.29
N GLY A 43 10.33 11.37 18.92
CA GLY A 43 9.02 11.03 18.36
C GLY A 43 8.27 10.10 19.31
N ASN A 44 7.03 10.46 19.65
CA ASN A 44 6.17 9.80 20.64
C ASN A 44 5.72 8.38 20.22
N MET A 45 6.65 7.45 19.97
CA MET A 45 6.34 6.03 19.87
C MET A 45 6.48 5.39 21.25
N ARG A 46 5.36 5.02 21.86
CA ARG A 46 5.36 4.13 23.03
C ARG A 46 5.73 2.72 22.55
N PHE A 47 7.02 2.41 22.58
CA PHE A 47 7.52 1.06 22.38
C PHE A 47 7.07 0.17 23.55
N LEU A 48 6.29 -0.89 23.28
CA LEU A 48 6.22 -2.02 24.22
C LEU A 48 7.54 -2.80 24.08
N VAL A 49 8.54 -2.37 24.84
CA VAL A 49 9.85 -3.04 24.90
C VAL A 49 9.73 -4.24 25.83
N GLY A 50 9.65 -5.44 25.27
CA GLY A 50 10.09 -6.63 26.00
C GLY A 50 11.62 -6.56 26.09
N GLN A 51 12.16 -6.36 27.29
CA GLN A 51 13.60 -6.42 27.51
C GLN A 51 14.05 -7.87 27.44
N TYR A 52 14.63 -8.29 26.31
CA TYR A 52 15.29 -9.57 26.19
C TYR A 52 16.80 -9.33 26.25
N THR A 53 17.44 -9.77 27.34
CA THR A 53 18.89 -9.88 27.42
C THR A 53 19.32 -11.10 26.62
N ASN A 54 20.12 -10.89 25.57
CA ASN A 54 20.81 -12.02 24.92
C ASN A 54 22.00 -12.47 25.79
N ALA A 55 22.50 -13.69 25.55
CA ALA A 55 23.62 -14.27 26.29
C ALA A 55 24.94 -13.45 26.23
N ALA A 56 25.00 -12.41 25.40
CA ALA A 56 26.12 -11.48 25.26
C ALA A 56 25.94 -10.16 26.06
N GLY A 57 24.91 -10.04 26.90
CA GLY A 57 24.71 -8.87 27.76
C GLY A 57 24.25 -7.59 27.03
N SER A 58 23.85 -7.70 25.77
CA SER A 58 23.31 -6.57 24.99
C SER A 58 21.78 -6.52 25.07
N VAL A 59 21.22 -5.33 25.30
CA VAL A 59 19.78 -5.09 25.31
C VAL A 59 19.28 -5.13 23.88
N ALA A 60 18.67 -6.24 23.48
CA ALA A 60 17.95 -6.33 22.21
C ALA A 60 16.53 -5.81 22.45
N ALA A 61 16.20 -4.65 21.89
CA ALA A 61 14.83 -4.18 21.88
C ALA A 61 14.05 -4.97 20.82
N GLY A 62 13.09 -5.78 21.26
CA GLY A 62 12.10 -6.37 20.37
C GLY A 62 11.06 -5.31 20.01
N LEU A 63 10.98 -4.93 18.74
CA LEU A 63 9.90 -4.09 18.23
C LEU A 63 8.75 -5.00 17.80
N SER A 64 7.63 -4.97 18.52
CA SER A 64 6.38 -5.55 18.02
C SER A 64 5.87 -4.69 16.87
N VAL A 65 5.84 -5.24 15.66
CA VAL A 65 5.35 -4.60 14.45
C VAL A 65 4.13 -5.37 13.96
N ARG A 66 3.09 -4.63 13.58
CA ARG A 66 1.98 -5.19 12.82
C ARG A 66 2.27 -5.09 11.34
N GLU A 67 2.12 -6.19 10.64
CA GLU A 67 2.34 -6.27 9.19
C GLU A 67 1.03 -6.69 8.52
N LEU A 68 0.69 -5.98 7.45
CA LEU A 68 -0.46 -6.22 6.60
C LEU A 68 -0.05 -7.09 5.41
N ASN A 69 -0.88 -8.06 5.06
CA ASN A 69 -0.72 -8.90 3.89
C ASN A 69 -1.08 -8.09 2.64
N THR A 70 -0.14 -7.90 1.73
CA THR A 70 -0.35 -7.15 0.49
C THR A 70 0.11 -7.96 -0.72
N PRO A 71 -0.26 -7.57 -1.95
CA PRO A 71 0.20 -8.27 -3.17
C PRO A 71 1.73 -8.33 -3.33
N VAL A 72 2.48 -7.46 -2.64
CA VAL A 72 3.95 -7.45 -2.63
C VAL A 72 4.56 -8.17 -1.41
N GLY A 73 3.71 -8.75 -0.55
CA GLY A 73 4.11 -9.44 0.68
C GLY A 73 3.70 -8.68 1.93
N TRP A 74 4.39 -8.95 3.04
CA TRP A 74 4.10 -8.36 4.34
C TRP A 74 4.73 -6.96 4.46
N VAL A 75 3.87 -5.96 4.64
CA VAL A 75 4.28 -4.55 4.76
C VAL A 75 3.81 -3.99 6.09
N ALA A 76 4.57 -3.07 6.70
CA ALA A 76 4.18 -2.46 7.97
C ALA A 76 2.79 -1.79 7.87
N GLU A 77 1.86 -2.20 8.74
CA GLU A 77 0.47 -1.70 8.76
C GLU A 77 0.45 -0.16 8.87
N SER A 78 1.33 0.40 9.70
CA SER A 78 1.42 1.85 9.92
C SER A 78 1.78 2.65 8.66
N ALA A 79 2.51 2.06 7.71
CA ALA A 79 2.82 2.69 6.44
C ALA A 79 1.57 2.78 5.55
N VAL A 80 0.73 1.74 5.58
CA VAL A 80 -0.53 1.68 4.83
C VAL A 80 -1.57 2.60 5.44
N VAL A 81 -1.77 2.55 6.77
CA VAL A 81 -2.71 3.42 7.50
C VAL A 81 -2.45 4.90 7.24
N ARG A 82 -1.18 5.32 7.29
CA ARG A 82 -0.81 6.72 7.02
C ARG A 82 -1.25 7.18 5.62
N ARG A 83 -1.15 6.29 4.63
CA ARG A 83 -1.53 6.59 3.25
C ARG A 83 -3.04 6.54 3.05
N CYS A 84 -3.73 5.59 3.69
CA CYS A 84 -5.19 5.56 3.71
C CYS A 84 -5.78 6.82 4.34
N ALA A 85 -5.18 7.34 5.41
CA ALA A 85 -5.61 8.60 6.03
C ALA A 85 -5.34 9.85 5.18
N ALA A 86 -4.42 9.78 4.21
CA ALA A 86 -4.06 10.91 3.36
C ALA A 86 -4.93 11.01 2.09
N ASP A 87 -5.64 9.95 1.72
CA ASP A 87 -6.45 9.88 0.51
C ASP A 87 -7.90 9.45 0.83
N PRO A 88 -8.91 10.27 0.50
CA PRO A 88 -10.31 9.95 0.77
C PRO A 88 -10.79 8.62 0.18
N LEU A 89 -10.32 8.24 -1.02
CA LEU A 89 -10.73 7.00 -1.67
C LEU A 89 -10.15 5.78 -0.95
N LEU A 90 -8.89 5.85 -0.50
CA LEU A 90 -8.30 4.77 0.28
C LEU A 90 -8.95 4.64 1.67
N SER A 91 -9.35 5.76 2.28
CA SER A 91 -10.11 5.77 3.53
C SER A 91 -11.45 5.06 3.37
N GLU A 92 -12.19 5.33 2.29
CA GLU A 92 -13.45 4.63 2.00
C GLU A 92 -13.24 3.12 1.87
N VAL A 93 -12.21 2.68 1.13
CA VAL A 93 -11.89 1.25 0.95
C VAL A 93 -11.56 0.59 2.29
N GLN A 94 -10.75 1.24 3.12
CA GLN A 94 -10.38 0.73 4.44
C GLN A 94 -11.59 0.54 5.36
N GLU A 95 -12.58 1.44 5.28
CA GLU A 95 -13.83 1.34 6.04
C GLU A 95 -14.83 0.34 5.42
N GLY A 96 -14.43 -0.39 4.37
CA GLY A 96 -15.29 -1.32 3.64
C GLY A 96 -16.36 -0.64 2.78
N ARG A 97 -16.29 0.70 2.63
CA ARG A 97 -17.14 1.52 1.78
C ARG A 97 -16.60 1.52 0.33
N GLY A 98 -17.36 2.09 -0.60
CA GLY A 98 -16.97 2.18 -2.00
C GLY A 98 -17.18 0.89 -2.80
N LEU A 99 -16.38 0.71 -3.86
CA LEU A 99 -16.55 -0.40 -4.80
C LEU A 99 -16.08 -1.74 -4.24
N ALA A 100 -16.87 -2.80 -4.46
CA ALA A 100 -16.50 -4.18 -4.13
C ALA A 100 -15.49 -4.78 -5.13
N THR A 101 -15.55 -4.33 -6.38
CA THR A 101 -14.63 -4.71 -7.44
C THR A 101 -14.45 -3.55 -8.42
N LEU A 102 -13.25 -3.45 -9.01
CA LEU A 102 -12.91 -2.48 -10.05
C LEU A 102 -13.18 -3.05 -11.45
N ILE A 103 -13.42 -4.35 -11.56
CA ILE A 103 -13.57 -5.05 -12.84
C ILE A 103 -15.05 -5.06 -13.25
N HIS A 104 -15.32 -4.71 -14.50
CA HIS A 104 -16.67 -4.76 -15.04
C HIS A 104 -17.22 -6.20 -15.05
N ALA A 105 -18.54 -6.38 -14.88
CA ALA A 105 -19.19 -7.69 -14.83
C ALA A 105 -18.91 -8.59 -16.05
N SER A 106 -18.62 -8.00 -17.21
CA SER A 106 -18.22 -8.73 -18.42
C SER A 106 -16.78 -9.28 -18.40
N GLY A 107 -16.01 -8.99 -17.34
CA GLY A 107 -14.57 -9.29 -17.24
C GLY A 107 -13.69 -8.40 -18.14
N ARG A 108 -14.30 -7.48 -18.89
CA ARG A 108 -13.61 -6.60 -19.84
C ARG A 108 -13.75 -5.14 -19.40
N GLY A 109 -12.61 -4.47 -19.23
CA GLY A 109 -12.54 -3.08 -18.82
C GLY A 109 -12.77 -2.87 -17.31
N TRP A 110 -12.83 -1.59 -16.95
CA TRP A 110 -13.12 -1.11 -15.61
C TRP A 110 -14.63 -1.03 -15.38
N ALA A 111 -15.08 -1.19 -14.14
CA ALA A 111 -16.50 -1.13 -13.76
C ALA A 111 -17.15 0.26 -13.89
N GLY A 112 -16.39 1.27 -14.35
CA GLY A 112 -16.84 2.64 -14.58
C GLY A 112 -15.72 3.65 -14.38
N GLN A 113 -16.05 4.93 -14.42
CA GLN A 113 -15.08 6.01 -14.18
C GLN A 113 -14.53 5.97 -12.74
N ARG A 114 -15.41 5.81 -11.75
CA ARG A 114 -15.01 5.72 -10.35
C ARG A 114 -14.05 4.55 -10.08
N ALA A 115 -14.20 3.43 -10.80
CA ALA A 115 -13.27 2.30 -10.71
C ALA A 115 -11.86 2.65 -11.21
N ARG A 116 -11.75 3.54 -12.20
CA ARG A 116 -10.45 4.03 -12.70
C ARG A 116 -9.79 4.95 -11.68
N GLU A 117 -10.56 5.81 -11.02
CA GLU A 117 -10.06 6.68 -9.95
C GLU A 117 -9.50 5.86 -8.78
N TYR A 118 -10.26 4.88 -8.28
CA TYR A 118 -9.74 3.94 -7.27
C TYR A 118 -8.50 3.20 -7.77
N ALA A 119 -8.49 2.74 -9.02
CA ALA A 119 -7.35 2.02 -9.57
C ALA A 119 -6.08 2.88 -9.62
N ALA A 120 -6.19 4.15 -10.02
CA ALA A 120 -5.07 5.08 -10.05
C ALA A 120 -4.46 5.28 -8.65
N VAL A 121 -5.32 5.50 -7.65
CA VAL A 121 -4.88 5.69 -6.26
C VAL A 121 -4.29 4.41 -5.67
N LEU A 122 -4.90 3.25 -5.90
CA LEU A 122 -4.40 1.95 -5.43
C LEU A 122 -3.05 1.58 -6.06
N LEU A 123 -2.87 1.86 -7.35
CA LEU A 123 -1.59 1.65 -8.02
C LEU A 123 -0.53 2.66 -7.57
N ALA A 124 -0.91 3.90 -7.26
CA ALA A 124 -0.01 4.88 -6.66
C ALA A 124 0.42 4.43 -5.26
N LEU A 125 -0.49 3.89 -4.45
CA LEU A 125 -0.17 3.26 -3.16
C LEU A 125 0.82 2.12 -3.35
N ALA A 126 0.55 1.21 -4.27
CA ALA A 126 1.42 0.07 -4.58
C ALA A 126 2.83 0.52 -4.96
N HIS A 127 2.96 1.51 -5.85
CA HIS A 127 4.24 2.11 -6.23
C HIS A 127 4.99 2.68 -5.02
N ASN A 128 4.30 3.43 -4.16
CA ASN A 128 4.89 4.01 -2.94
C ASN A 128 5.35 2.96 -1.93
N LEU A 129 4.76 1.76 -1.95
CA LEU A 129 5.13 0.63 -1.09
C LEU A 129 6.21 -0.26 -1.72
N GLY A 130 6.73 0.11 -2.90
CA GLY A 130 7.83 -0.58 -3.58
C GLY A 130 7.38 -1.62 -4.61
N ASP A 131 6.11 -1.62 -5.03
CA ASP A 131 5.63 -2.48 -6.11
C ASP A 131 6.20 -2.02 -7.47
N THR A 132 7.23 -2.72 -7.93
CA THR A 132 7.89 -2.46 -9.21
C THR A 132 6.94 -2.67 -10.39
N LYS A 133 6.00 -3.62 -10.31
CA LYS A 133 4.98 -3.85 -11.35
C LYS A 133 3.98 -2.70 -11.40
N ALA A 134 3.61 -2.12 -10.25
CA ALA A 134 2.75 -0.94 -10.23
C ALA A 134 3.39 0.24 -10.95
N THR A 135 4.72 0.40 -10.85
CA THR A 135 5.47 1.44 -11.56
C THR A 135 5.33 1.31 -13.06
N GLU A 136 5.55 0.11 -13.61
CA GLU A 136 5.44 -0.14 -15.05
C GLU A 136 4.03 0.14 -15.57
N VAL A 137 3.03 -0.20 -14.76
CA VAL A 137 1.65 -0.21 -15.21
C VAL A 137 0.93 1.11 -14.96
N LEU A 138 1.25 1.85 -13.89
CA LEU A 138 0.64 3.15 -13.58
C LEU A 138 0.93 4.19 -14.66
N TYR A 139 2.20 4.28 -15.10
CA TYR A 139 2.59 5.24 -16.13
C TYR A 139 1.99 4.89 -17.50
N LEU A 140 1.85 3.60 -17.83
CA LEU A 140 1.42 3.18 -19.16
C LEU A 140 -0.10 3.00 -19.29
N ALA A 141 -0.79 2.61 -18.23
CA ALA A 141 -2.23 2.39 -18.26
C ALA A 141 -3.05 3.68 -18.16
N PHE A 142 -2.45 4.76 -17.63
CA PHE A 142 -3.10 6.06 -17.44
C PHE A 142 -2.39 7.22 -18.18
N ALA A 143 -1.43 6.91 -19.07
CA ALA A 143 -0.77 7.92 -19.91
C ALA A 143 -1.75 8.67 -20.84
N GLU A 144 -2.86 8.06 -21.23
CA GLU A 144 -3.89 8.71 -22.07
C GLU A 144 -4.72 9.76 -21.30
N ASP A 145 -4.74 9.73 -19.96
CA ASP A 145 -5.47 10.69 -19.09
C ASP A 145 -4.55 11.75 -18.46
N ARG A 146 -3.25 11.79 -18.82
CA ARG A 146 -2.29 12.73 -18.21
C ARG A 146 -2.39 14.17 -18.70
N ASP A 147 -3.05 14.42 -19.83
CA ASP A 147 -3.30 15.80 -20.28
C ASP A 147 -4.28 16.55 -19.35
N THR A 148 -5.00 15.86 -18.45
CA THR A 148 -5.89 16.47 -17.46
C THR A 148 -5.32 16.49 -16.03
N LEU A 149 -4.46 15.54 -15.66
CA LEU A 149 -3.86 15.47 -14.31
C LEU A 149 -2.67 16.44 -14.09
N SER A 150 -2.06 16.96 -15.16
CA SER A 150 -0.95 17.91 -15.05
C SER A 150 -1.38 19.37 -14.75
N VAL A 151 -2.68 19.67 -14.70
CA VAL A 151 -3.18 21.05 -14.49
C VAL A 151 -3.44 21.39 -13.01
N GLU A 152 -3.53 20.40 -12.11
CA GLU A 152 -3.94 20.63 -10.70
C GLU A 152 -2.81 20.56 -9.66
N LEU A 153 -1.55 20.32 -10.07
CA LEU A 153 -0.40 20.27 -9.14
C LEU A 153 0.48 21.51 -9.13
N ASP A 154 0.07 22.58 -9.82
CA ASP A 154 0.81 23.85 -9.95
C ASP A 154 -0.02 25.09 -9.51
N GLN A 155 -0.81 24.98 -8.44
CA GLN A 155 -1.40 26.15 -7.75
C GLN A 155 -1.17 26.14 -6.24
#